data_AF-A0A7C1AIM5-F1
#
_entry.id   AF-A0A7C1AIM5-F1
#
_cell.length_a   1.000
_cell.length_b   1.000
_cell.length_c   1.000
_cell.angle_alpha   90.00
_cell.angle_beta   90.00
_cell.angle_gamma   90.00
#
_symmetry.space_group_name_H-M   'P 1'
#
loop_
_entity.id
_entity.type
_entity.pdbx_description
1 polymer ?
#
loop_
_entity_poly.entity_id
_entity_poly.type
_entity_poly.pdbx_seq_one_letter_code
_entity_poly.pdbx_strand_id
1 'polypeptide(L)'
;DYCIQPEYWLSPGDMTCGVYCHELGHIFGLPDLYDTDYSSRGAGKWSVMSYGSWCGPSGMGSSPAWMDAWSRIELGFATAVNVLTNINSTLIENIESGGNIYRLWSSGTIGDEYFLVENRQKTGYDSYLPGSGLLIWHIDESLLGSMTPNDNEWYPGDTSNGHYGVALVQADGQYHQEKLINSGDTGDPYPGTSSNTTFSPLSTPNSFSYGGENSYVVVDNISPSSSIMSADLHVSFAGDIEETGDIILPESMQLSQNYPNPFNPSTNIMLQTAVGGRVTLTVYDILGRKVKQLLNDYVPPGVNINLKWDGLDQSKNEAASGIYFYEVVTENDREVKKMTLLR
;
A
#
# COMPACT_ATOMS: atom_id res chain seq x y z
N ASP A 1 10.58 22.88 6.42
CA ASP A 1 10.65 22.18 7.70
C ASP A 1 12.08 21.81 8.05
N TYR A 2 12.39 21.72 9.35
CA TYR A 2 13.69 21.25 9.84
C TYR A 2 13.46 19.96 10.64
N CYS A 3 14.38 19.01 10.53
CA CYS A 3 14.39 17.79 11.34
C CYS A 3 15.54 17.89 12.35
N ILE A 4 15.26 17.53 13.60
CA ILE A 4 16.25 17.47 14.67
C ILE A 4 16.59 16.00 14.87
N GLN A 5 17.83 15.62 14.60
CA GLN A 5 18.28 14.25 14.82
C GLN A 5 19.02 14.17 16.15
N PRO A 6 18.54 13.36 17.12
CA PRO A 6 19.23 13.22 18.39
C PRO A 6 20.56 12.49 18.14
N GLU A 7 21.67 13.11 18.53
CA GLU A 7 23.00 12.51 18.42
C GLU A 7 23.29 11.59 19.62
N TYR A 8 22.69 11.83 20.80
CA TYR A 8 23.12 11.23 22.07
C TYR A 8 21.98 10.56 22.86
N TRP A 9 22.18 9.30 23.31
CA TRP A 9 21.33 8.62 24.29
C TRP A 9 21.98 8.56 25.68
N LEU A 10 21.15 8.66 26.74
CA LEU A 10 21.58 8.83 28.13
C LEU A 10 22.51 7.72 28.68
N SER A 11 22.61 6.53 28.06
CA SER A 11 23.60 5.47 28.37
C SER A 11 23.40 4.20 27.50
N PRO A 12 24.37 3.66 26.71
CA PRO A 12 25.64 4.22 26.27
C PRO A 12 25.61 4.69 24.80
N GLY A 13 26.17 5.87 24.54
CA GLY A 13 26.67 6.25 23.22
C GLY A 13 25.62 6.72 22.21
N ASP A 14 26.13 7.19 21.08
CA ASP A 14 25.37 7.88 20.05
C ASP A 14 24.11 7.11 19.60
N MET A 15 23.07 7.85 19.24
CA MET A 15 21.87 7.25 18.65
C MET A 15 22.22 6.46 17.40
N THR A 16 21.61 5.29 17.23
CA THR A 16 21.81 4.47 16.03
C THR A 16 20.89 4.96 14.89
N CYS A 17 21.11 4.43 13.68
CA CYS A 17 20.40 4.86 12.47
C CYS A 17 18.87 4.75 12.51
N GLY A 18 18.29 3.92 13.37
CA GLY A 18 16.85 3.70 13.38
C GLY A 18 16.01 4.94 13.70
N VAL A 19 16.46 5.77 14.64
CA VAL A 19 15.79 7.06 14.91
C VAL A 19 15.97 8.03 13.76
N TYR A 20 17.14 8.05 13.11
CA TYR A 20 17.35 8.86 11.90
C TYR A 20 16.38 8.45 10.79
N CYS A 21 16.15 7.14 10.59
CA CYS A 21 15.22 6.62 9.60
C CYS A 21 13.77 6.99 9.91
N HIS A 22 13.36 6.93 11.18
CA HIS A 22 12.03 7.34 11.64
C HIS A 22 11.77 8.82 11.36
N GLU A 23 12.68 9.69 11.82
CA GLU A 23 12.57 11.14 11.64
C GLU A 23 12.60 11.54 10.15
N LEU A 24 13.36 10.82 9.32
CA LEU A 24 13.37 11.02 7.88
C LEU A 24 12.00 10.69 7.25
N GLY A 25 11.25 9.73 7.81
CA GLY A 25 9.88 9.44 7.38
C GLY A 25 8.96 10.65 7.53
N HIS A 26 9.05 11.38 8.64
CA HIS A 26 8.29 12.63 8.83
C HIS A 26 8.68 13.72 7.84
N ILE A 27 9.97 13.82 7.47
CA ILE A 27 10.41 14.76 6.41
C ILE A 27 9.70 14.44 5.08
N PHE A 28 9.42 13.17 4.82
CA PHE A 28 8.70 12.73 3.64
C PHE A 28 7.17 12.77 3.78
N GLY A 29 6.64 13.18 4.94
CA GLY A 29 5.22 13.40 5.16
C GLY A 29 4.48 12.25 5.83
N LEU A 30 5.18 11.22 6.34
CA LEU A 30 4.54 10.14 7.09
C LEU A 30 4.22 10.55 8.54
N PRO A 31 3.07 10.12 9.09
CA PRO A 31 2.72 10.32 10.49
C PRO A 31 3.41 9.29 11.40
N ASP A 32 3.26 9.47 12.71
CA ASP A 32 3.59 8.42 13.68
C ASP A 32 2.58 7.28 13.58
N LEU A 33 3.09 6.05 13.47
CA LEU A 33 2.27 4.82 13.47
C LEU A 33 2.40 4.03 14.76
N TYR A 34 3.20 4.49 15.74
CA TYR A 34 2.96 4.12 17.13
C TYR A 34 1.84 4.97 17.70
N ASP A 35 1.22 4.49 18.77
CA ASP A 35 0.26 5.26 19.53
C ASP A 35 0.99 6.28 20.42
N THR A 36 0.73 7.55 20.17
CA THR A 36 1.46 8.67 20.74
C THR A 36 1.02 9.03 22.15
N ASP A 37 -0.12 8.52 22.62
CA ASP A 37 -0.56 8.65 24.01
C ASP A 37 -0.06 7.48 24.90
N TYR A 38 0.51 6.45 24.26
CA TYR A 38 1.11 5.26 24.84
C TYR A 38 0.11 4.30 25.52
N SER A 39 -1.18 4.33 25.18
CA SER A 39 -2.13 3.29 25.61
C SER A 39 -1.95 1.97 24.86
N SER A 40 -1.29 1.97 23.71
CA SER A 40 -1.00 0.80 22.89
C SER A 40 0.38 0.86 22.19
N ARG A 41 0.64 -0.04 21.23
CA ARG A 41 1.89 -0.09 20.44
C ARG A 41 1.73 0.34 18.98
N GLY A 42 0.52 0.69 18.53
CA GLY A 42 0.22 0.96 17.11
C GLY A 42 0.71 -0.18 16.19
N ALA A 43 1.45 0.15 15.14
CA ALA A 43 2.02 -0.80 14.17
C ALA A 43 3.22 -1.63 14.68
N GLY A 44 3.65 -1.41 15.92
CA GLY A 44 4.70 -2.21 16.58
C GLY A 44 6.05 -2.21 15.85
N LYS A 45 6.78 -3.31 15.97
CA LYS A 45 8.13 -3.48 15.38
C LYS A 45 8.13 -3.69 13.87
N TRP A 46 6.95 -3.74 13.26
CA TRP A 46 6.75 -4.09 11.86
C TRP A 46 6.87 -2.88 10.91
N SER A 47 6.87 -1.67 11.47
CA SER A 47 7.10 -0.40 10.75
C SER A 47 8.16 0.46 11.42
N VAL A 48 9.04 1.07 10.62
CA VAL A 48 9.97 2.11 11.09
C VAL A 48 9.26 3.36 11.62
N MET A 49 8.04 3.65 11.16
CA MET A 49 7.21 4.74 11.68
C MET A 49 6.57 4.41 13.03
N SER A 50 6.92 3.26 13.61
CA SER A 50 6.52 2.81 14.94
C SER A 50 7.75 2.26 15.69
N TYR A 51 7.59 1.20 16.48
CA TYR A 51 8.67 0.58 17.25
C TYR A 51 9.73 -0.14 16.39
N GLY A 52 9.53 -0.26 15.08
CA GLY A 52 10.50 -0.85 14.15
C GLY A 52 11.80 -0.04 14.04
N SER A 53 11.75 1.26 14.37
CA SER A 53 12.93 2.12 14.53
C SER A 53 13.90 1.65 15.60
N TRP A 54 13.46 0.83 16.56
CA TRP A 54 14.29 0.29 17.64
C TRP A 54 14.84 -1.12 17.35
N CYS A 55 14.55 -1.69 16.18
CA CYS A 55 15.05 -3.02 15.81
C CYS A 55 16.59 -3.05 15.73
N GLY A 56 17.16 -4.18 16.10
CA GLY A 56 18.60 -4.40 16.11
C GLY A 56 19.05 -5.36 17.23
N PRO A 57 20.32 -5.79 17.21
CA PRO A 57 20.87 -6.78 18.16
C PRO A 57 20.74 -6.35 19.62
N SER A 58 20.86 -5.05 19.90
CA SER A 58 20.70 -4.48 21.25
C SER A 58 19.32 -3.89 21.51
N GLY A 59 18.40 -3.93 20.53
CA GLY A 59 17.12 -3.23 20.61
C GLY A 59 17.25 -1.71 20.63
N MET A 60 18.35 -1.16 20.09
CA MET A 60 18.63 0.27 20.08
C MET A 60 18.55 0.91 18.69
N GLY A 61 18.00 0.21 17.68
CA GLY A 61 17.76 0.77 16.34
C GLY A 61 18.89 0.60 15.31
N SER A 62 19.90 -0.24 15.56
CA SER A 62 21.02 -0.41 14.61
C SER A 62 20.68 -1.23 13.37
N SER A 63 19.48 -1.82 13.33
CA SER A 63 18.90 -2.48 12.16
C SER A 63 17.40 -2.21 12.16
N PRO A 64 16.96 -0.98 11.83
CA PRO A 64 15.56 -0.63 11.84
C PRO A 64 14.79 -1.49 10.84
N ALA A 65 13.55 -1.83 11.18
CA ALA A 65 12.64 -2.50 10.26
C ALA A 65 12.42 -1.64 9.00
N TRP A 66 12.02 -2.27 7.90
CA TRP A 66 11.46 -1.53 6.77
C TRP A 66 10.19 -0.77 7.20
N MET A 67 9.90 0.35 6.54
CA MET A 67 8.55 0.91 6.45
C MET A 67 7.51 -0.17 6.12
N ASP A 68 6.34 -0.08 6.76
CA ASP A 68 5.17 -0.91 6.44
C ASP A 68 4.70 -0.72 5.00
N ALA A 69 3.79 -1.61 4.57
CA ALA A 69 3.25 -1.61 3.22
C ALA A 69 2.62 -0.26 2.82
N TRP A 70 1.81 0.35 3.70
CA TRP A 70 1.13 1.61 3.41
C TRP A 70 2.12 2.75 3.25
N SER A 71 3.03 2.94 4.20
CA SER A 71 4.07 3.97 4.16
C SER A 71 4.90 3.92 2.86
N ARG A 72 5.20 2.72 2.35
CA ARG A 72 5.96 2.56 1.10
C ARG A 72 5.14 2.93 -0.14
N ILE A 73 3.84 2.67 -0.12
CA ILE A 73 2.93 3.08 -1.20
C ILE A 73 2.75 4.60 -1.18
N GLU A 74 2.51 5.19 -0.01
CA GLU A 74 2.28 6.62 0.17
C GLU A 74 3.48 7.44 -0.32
N LEU A 75 4.71 7.02 0.03
CA LEU A 75 5.92 7.68 -0.44
C LEU A 75 6.30 7.36 -1.90
N GLY A 76 5.55 6.47 -2.57
CA GLY A 76 5.82 6.06 -3.95
C GLY A 76 7.07 5.18 -4.12
N PHE A 77 7.56 4.56 -3.04
CA PHE A 77 8.63 3.54 -3.11
C PHE A 77 8.11 2.18 -3.57
N ALA A 78 6.81 1.95 -3.46
CA ALA A 78 6.13 0.76 -3.97
C ALA A 78 4.80 1.14 -4.65
N THR A 79 4.28 0.25 -5.48
CA THR A 79 2.93 0.33 -6.02
C THR A 79 2.21 -0.97 -5.69
N ALA A 80 0.98 -0.88 -5.18
CA ALA A 80 0.21 -2.06 -4.85
C ALA A 80 -0.35 -2.73 -6.12
N VAL A 81 -0.35 -4.06 -6.14
CA VAL A 81 -1.12 -4.87 -7.08
C VAL A 81 -2.56 -4.95 -6.54
N ASN A 82 -3.47 -4.29 -7.23
CA ASN A 82 -4.88 -4.24 -6.87
C ASN A 82 -5.58 -5.55 -7.23
N VAL A 83 -6.10 -6.26 -6.23
CA VAL A 83 -6.89 -7.48 -6.40
C VAL A 83 -8.37 -7.10 -6.48
N LEU A 84 -8.91 -7.09 -7.71
CA LEU A 84 -10.32 -6.74 -7.97
C LEU A 84 -11.21 -7.98 -8.17
N THR A 85 -10.60 -9.15 -8.36
CA THR A 85 -11.27 -10.44 -8.52
C THR A 85 -10.46 -11.52 -7.81
N ASN A 86 -11.10 -12.62 -7.45
CA ASN A 86 -10.44 -13.75 -6.80
C ASN A 86 -9.28 -14.28 -7.65
N ILE A 87 -8.11 -14.41 -7.02
CA ILE A 87 -6.92 -15.02 -7.60
C ILE A 87 -6.40 -16.11 -6.68
N ASN A 88 -5.98 -17.24 -7.27
CA ASN A 88 -5.51 -18.41 -6.52
C ASN A 88 -4.01 -18.60 -6.73
N SER A 89 -3.35 -19.18 -5.72
CA SER A 89 -1.95 -19.59 -5.75
C SER A 89 -1.01 -18.46 -6.15
N THR A 90 -1.32 -17.24 -5.70
CA THR A 90 -0.54 -16.04 -5.96
C THR A 90 0.83 -16.20 -5.31
N LEU A 91 1.90 -16.01 -6.09
CA LEU A 91 3.26 -16.01 -5.56
C LEU A 91 3.58 -14.63 -4.98
N ILE A 92 4.00 -14.62 -3.72
CA ILE A 92 4.29 -13.42 -2.93
C ILE A 92 5.76 -13.49 -2.51
N GLU A 93 6.61 -12.86 -3.32
CA GLU A 93 8.05 -12.77 -3.05
C GLU A 93 8.33 -11.85 -1.86
N ASN A 94 9.39 -12.14 -1.12
CA ASN A 94 9.86 -11.29 -0.02
C ASN A 94 10.08 -9.86 -0.51
N ILE A 95 9.64 -8.89 0.29
CA ILE A 95 9.69 -7.50 -0.09
C ILE A 95 11.11 -6.99 -0.33
N GLU A 96 12.09 -7.48 0.44
CA GLU A 96 13.47 -7.07 0.26
C GLU A 96 14.09 -7.54 -1.06
N SER A 97 13.47 -8.53 -1.71
CA SER A 97 13.86 -9.03 -3.02
C SER A 97 13.10 -8.33 -4.17
N GLY A 98 12.31 -7.30 -3.89
CA GLY A 98 11.47 -6.62 -4.88
C GLY A 98 10.06 -7.21 -5.02
N GLY A 99 9.58 -7.94 -4.02
CA GLY A 99 8.24 -8.50 -4.01
C GLY A 99 7.12 -7.44 -4.06
N ASN A 100 5.95 -7.87 -4.54
CA ASN A 100 4.78 -7.02 -4.64
C ASN A 100 4.05 -6.89 -3.29
N ILE A 101 3.38 -5.76 -3.12
CA ILE A 101 2.32 -5.58 -2.11
C ILE A 101 1.00 -5.79 -2.82
N TYR A 102 0.10 -6.60 -2.25
CA TYR A 102 -1.23 -6.80 -2.80
C TYR A 102 -2.26 -5.99 -2.01
N ARG A 103 -3.18 -5.32 -2.70
CA ARG A 103 -4.29 -4.59 -2.07
C ARG A 103 -5.61 -5.28 -2.34
N LEU A 104 -6.37 -5.54 -1.28
CA LEU A 104 -7.66 -6.20 -1.32
C LEU A 104 -8.71 -5.27 -0.70
N TRP A 105 -9.62 -4.76 -1.51
CA TRP A 105 -10.76 -3.98 -1.02
C TRP A 105 -11.96 -4.87 -0.72
N SER A 106 -12.85 -4.35 0.12
CA SER A 106 -14.16 -4.93 0.35
C SER A 106 -14.92 -5.13 -0.97
N SER A 107 -15.38 -6.35 -1.25
CA SER A 107 -16.03 -6.72 -2.52
C SER A 107 -15.23 -6.40 -3.79
N GLY A 108 -13.90 -6.21 -3.70
CA GLY A 108 -13.06 -5.76 -4.81
C GLY A 108 -13.36 -4.31 -5.27
N THR A 109 -14.14 -3.56 -4.49
CA THR A 109 -14.59 -2.22 -4.84
C THR A 109 -13.71 -1.17 -4.18
N ILE A 110 -13.14 -0.27 -4.98
CA ILE A 110 -12.25 0.78 -4.48
C ILE A 110 -12.95 1.61 -3.40
N GLY A 111 -12.27 1.78 -2.28
CA GLY A 111 -12.67 2.64 -1.18
C GLY A 111 -11.49 2.98 -0.28
N ASP A 112 -11.78 3.74 0.76
CA ASP A 112 -10.78 4.26 1.70
C ASP A 112 -10.35 3.21 2.73
N GLU A 113 -11.08 2.10 2.83
CA GLU A 113 -10.80 0.98 3.73
C GLU A 113 -10.43 -0.28 2.95
N TYR A 114 -9.31 -0.91 3.30
CA TYR A 114 -8.79 -2.09 2.59
C TYR A 114 -7.74 -2.86 3.39
N PHE A 115 -7.34 -4.00 2.83
CA PHE A 115 -6.24 -4.81 3.35
C PHE A 115 -5.03 -4.77 2.43
N LEU A 116 -3.83 -4.73 3.00
CA LEU A 116 -2.56 -4.91 2.27
C LEU A 116 -1.89 -6.21 2.70
N VAL A 117 -1.38 -6.97 1.73
CA VAL A 117 -0.66 -8.23 1.98
C VAL A 117 0.76 -8.10 1.43
N GLU A 118 1.75 -8.43 2.27
CA GLU A 118 3.17 -8.44 1.90
C GLU A 118 3.89 -9.63 2.54
N ASN A 119 4.94 -10.13 1.89
CA ASN A 119 5.83 -11.13 2.48
C ASN A 119 7.05 -10.45 3.11
N ARG A 120 7.23 -10.65 4.42
CA ARG A 120 8.35 -10.11 5.20
C ARG A 120 9.17 -11.26 5.77
N GLN A 121 10.46 -11.26 5.47
CA GLN A 121 11.41 -12.23 5.98
C GLN A 121 12.50 -11.54 6.80
N LYS A 122 13.03 -12.23 7.81
CA LYS A 122 14.16 -11.76 8.63
C LYS A 122 15.49 -11.79 7.87
N THR A 123 15.59 -10.96 6.84
CA THR A 123 16.78 -10.70 6.02
C THR A 123 17.06 -9.20 6.01
N GLY A 124 18.24 -8.79 5.53
CA GLY A 124 18.57 -7.38 5.31
C GLY A 124 18.25 -6.48 6.50
N TYR A 125 17.46 -5.44 6.29
CA TYR A 125 17.08 -4.48 7.33
C TYR A 125 16.10 -5.12 8.34
N ASP A 126 15.28 -6.04 7.87
CA ASP A 126 14.30 -6.79 8.65
C ASP A 126 14.87 -7.96 9.46
N SER A 127 16.21 -8.14 9.49
CA SER A 127 16.89 -9.24 10.21
C SER A 127 16.47 -9.38 11.69
N TYR A 128 15.98 -8.31 12.30
CA TYR A 128 15.55 -8.24 13.71
C TYR A 128 14.04 -8.08 13.91
N LEU A 129 13.22 -8.28 12.87
CA LEU A 129 11.77 -8.40 13.04
C LEU A 129 11.41 -9.52 14.02
N PRO A 130 10.24 -9.43 14.69
CA PRO A 130 9.80 -10.47 15.61
C PRO A 130 9.68 -11.85 14.95
N GLY A 131 9.17 -11.92 13.71
CA GLY A 131 8.96 -13.15 12.96
C GLY A 131 9.07 -12.95 11.44
N SER A 132 8.84 -14.03 10.69
CA SER A 132 8.78 -14.03 9.22
C SER A 132 7.43 -14.61 8.77
N GLY A 133 6.90 -14.12 7.65
CA GLY A 133 5.67 -14.61 7.04
C GLY A 133 4.97 -13.54 6.20
N LEU A 134 3.70 -13.77 5.88
CA LEU A 134 2.84 -12.73 5.35
C LEU A 134 2.39 -11.80 6.49
N LEU A 135 2.56 -10.51 6.29
CA LEU A 135 1.88 -9.51 7.09
C LEU A 135 0.62 -9.07 6.34
N ILE A 136 -0.47 -8.95 7.09
CA ILE A 136 -1.73 -8.41 6.59
C ILE A 136 -1.98 -7.12 7.37
N TRP A 137 -2.13 -6.02 6.65
CA TRP A 137 -2.43 -4.71 7.22
C TRP A 137 -3.87 -4.34 6.93
N HIS A 138 -4.60 -3.80 7.91
CA HIS A 138 -5.92 -3.20 7.74
C HIS A 138 -5.76 -1.69 7.75
N ILE A 139 -6.16 -1.05 6.64
CA ILE A 139 -5.95 0.36 6.37
C ILE A 139 -7.29 1.08 6.34
N ASP A 140 -7.35 2.26 6.95
CA ASP A 140 -8.43 3.23 6.79
C ASP A 140 -7.83 4.62 6.46
N GLU A 141 -7.88 5.00 5.18
CA GLU A 141 -7.33 6.26 4.68
C GLU A 141 -8.02 7.49 5.27
N SER A 142 -9.24 7.36 5.79
CA SER A 142 -9.96 8.50 6.38
C SER A 142 -9.26 9.05 7.64
N LEU A 143 -8.43 8.23 8.29
CA LEU A 143 -7.63 8.61 9.47
C LEU A 143 -6.24 9.15 9.12
N LEU A 144 -5.74 8.91 7.90
CA LEU A 144 -4.33 9.12 7.53
C LEU A 144 -4.00 10.57 7.17
N GLY A 145 -4.99 11.46 7.17
CA GLY A 145 -4.78 12.91 7.20
C GLY A 145 -4.36 13.44 8.57
N SER A 146 -4.47 12.63 9.64
CA SER A 146 -4.01 12.95 11.00
C SER A 146 -2.52 12.70 11.16
N MET A 147 -1.86 13.43 12.07
CA MET A 147 -0.49 13.14 12.48
C MET A 147 -0.41 11.98 13.49
N THR A 148 -1.55 11.55 14.03
CA THR A 148 -1.65 10.47 15.00
C THR A 148 -2.74 9.45 14.64
N PRO A 149 -2.65 8.83 13.45
CA PRO A 149 -3.69 7.93 12.94
C PRO A 149 -3.88 6.65 13.77
N ASN A 150 -2.94 6.34 14.67
CA ASN A 150 -2.92 5.09 15.44
C ASN A 150 -3.13 5.30 16.95
N ASP A 151 -3.62 6.46 17.41
CA ASP A 151 -3.89 6.75 18.83
C ASP A 151 -5.21 6.13 19.37
N ASN A 152 -6.00 5.48 18.52
CA ASN A 152 -7.28 4.90 18.94
C ASN A 152 -7.29 3.41 18.65
N GLU A 153 -6.83 2.59 19.57
CA GLU A 153 -6.86 1.14 19.46
C GLU A 153 -8.28 0.55 19.63
N TRP A 154 -8.48 -0.65 19.08
CA TRP A 154 -9.64 -1.47 19.40
C TRP A 154 -9.29 -2.95 19.34
N TYR A 155 -9.88 -3.73 20.25
CA TYR A 155 -9.76 -5.18 20.27
C TYR A 155 -11.05 -5.81 20.83
N PRO A 156 -11.30 -7.12 20.62
CA PRO A 156 -12.48 -7.79 21.15
C PRO A 156 -12.60 -7.64 22.68
N GLY A 157 -13.70 -7.00 23.10
CA GLY A 157 -13.99 -6.70 24.51
C GLY A 157 -13.68 -5.26 24.91
N ASP A 158 -13.06 -4.47 24.05
CA ASP A 158 -12.99 -3.02 24.23
C ASP A 158 -14.35 -2.37 23.94
N THR A 159 -14.68 -1.34 24.71
CA THR A 159 -15.89 -0.52 24.59
C THR A 159 -15.64 0.82 23.90
N SER A 160 -14.38 1.14 23.62
CA SER A 160 -14.00 2.25 22.76
C SER A 160 -14.56 2.05 21.34
N ASN A 161 -14.79 3.14 20.62
CA ASN A 161 -15.25 3.13 19.23
C ASN A 161 -14.14 3.62 18.29
N GLY A 162 -12.91 3.19 18.58
CA GLY A 162 -11.70 3.55 17.84
C GLY A 162 -11.22 2.45 16.91
N HIS A 163 -10.25 2.78 16.08
CA HIS A 163 -9.38 1.86 15.37
C HIS A 163 -8.18 2.62 14.81
N TYR A 164 -7.11 1.88 14.49
CA TYR A 164 -5.92 2.44 13.85
C TYR A 164 -6.18 2.73 12.37
N GLY A 165 -5.56 3.78 11.84
CA GLY A 165 -5.50 4.01 10.39
C GLY A 165 -4.59 3.01 9.67
N VAL A 166 -3.53 2.52 10.33
CA VAL A 166 -2.65 1.45 9.83
C VAL A 166 -2.49 0.39 10.92
N ALA A 167 -3.29 -0.67 10.86
CA ALA A 167 -3.26 -1.77 11.82
C ALA A 167 -2.57 -3.01 11.25
N LEU A 168 -1.73 -3.67 12.05
CA LEU A 168 -1.32 -5.04 11.74
C LEU A 168 -2.39 -6.02 12.22
N VAL A 169 -2.89 -6.84 11.31
CA VAL A 169 -3.74 -7.97 11.63
C VAL A 169 -2.87 -9.10 12.19
N GLN A 170 -2.86 -9.26 13.52
CA GLN A 170 -2.04 -10.28 14.21
C GLN A 170 -2.65 -11.67 14.04
N ALA A 171 -1.94 -12.56 13.34
CA ALA A 171 -2.45 -13.88 12.93
C ALA A 171 -2.89 -14.78 14.09
N ASP A 172 -2.32 -14.58 15.28
CA ASP A 172 -2.67 -15.32 16.49
C ASP A 172 -3.94 -14.83 17.20
N GLY A 173 -4.50 -13.69 16.78
CA GLY A 173 -5.70 -13.09 17.37
C GLY A 173 -5.52 -12.64 18.83
N GLN A 174 -4.29 -12.43 19.29
CA GLN A 174 -4.03 -12.03 20.69
C GLN A 174 -4.19 -10.52 20.92
N TYR A 175 -4.05 -9.70 19.87
CA TYR A 175 -4.13 -8.23 19.95
C TYR A 175 -3.12 -7.66 20.96
N HIS A 176 -1.89 -8.19 20.97
CA HIS A 176 -0.88 -7.81 21.94
C HIS A 176 -0.40 -6.37 21.76
N GLN A 177 -0.43 -5.85 20.53
CA GLN A 177 -0.04 -4.48 20.23
C GLN A 177 -1.09 -3.48 20.76
N GLU A 178 -2.38 -3.74 20.53
CA GLU A 178 -3.51 -2.96 21.01
C GLU A 178 -3.63 -3.01 22.53
N LYS A 179 -3.33 -4.16 23.16
CA LYS A 179 -3.40 -4.33 24.63
C LYS A 179 -2.15 -3.85 25.38
N LEU A 180 -1.21 -3.17 24.71
CA LEU A 180 0.07 -2.73 25.27
C LEU A 180 0.93 -3.87 25.87
N ILE A 181 0.74 -5.11 25.42
CA ILE A 181 1.46 -6.28 25.95
C ILE A 181 2.87 -6.37 25.35
N ASN A 182 2.99 -6.28 24.03
CA ASN A 182 4.27 -6.29 23.34
C ASN A 182 4.19 -5.52 22.02
N SER A 183 5.34 -5.19 21.42
CA SER A 183 5.43 -4.48 20.13
C SER A 183 5.50 -5.44 18.94
N GLY A 184 4.93 -6.63 19.06
CA GLY A 184 4.92 -7.69 18.07
C GLY A 184 5.76 -8.91 18.45
N ASP A 185 5.31 -10.08 18.00
CA ASP A 185 5.91 -11.38 18.29
C ASP A 185 5.83 -12.37 17.10
N THR A 186 6.33 -13.60 17.28
CA THR A 186 6.39 -14.59 16.18
C THR A 186 5.03 -15.12 15.75
N GLY A 187 3.98 -14.86 16.54
CA GLY A 187 2.58 -15.23 16.27
C GLY A 187 1.86 -14.26 15.33
N ASP A 188 2.36 -13.04 15.15
CA ASP A 188 1.70 -12.01 14.33
C ASP A 188 1.69 -12.32 12.82
N PRO A 189 2.77 -12.81 12.19
CA PRO A 189 2.76 -13.11 10.75
C PRO A 189 1.96 -14.37 10.44
N TYR A 190 1.41 -14.45 9.22
CA TYR A 190 0.79 -15.66 8.69
C TYR A 190 1.82 -16.53 7.95
N PRO A 191 1.94 -17.85 8.20
CA PRO A 191 1.29 -18.56 9.30
C PRO A 191 2.01 -18.42 10.65
N GLY A 192 3.26 -17.91 10.66
CA GLY A 192 3.99 -17.62 11.90
C GLY A 192 4.10 -18.82 12.85
N THR A 193 4.24 -18.56 14.15
CA THR A 193 4.17 -19.61 15.18
C THR A 193 2.74 -20.01 15.55
N SER A 194 1.74 -19.21 15.18
CA SER A 194 0.32 -19.54 15.37
C SER A 194 -0.17 -20.63 14.40
N SER A 195 0.60 -20.89 13.33
CA SER A 195 0.23 -21.78 12.23
C SER A 195 -1.08 -21.38 11.53
N ASN A 196 -1.49 -20.11 11.65
CA ASN A 196 -2.73 -19.64 11.06
C ASN A 196 -2.55 -19.41 9.56
N THR A 197 -3.19 -20.25 8.74
CA THR A 197 -3.10 -20.16 7.27
C THR A 197 -4.30 -19.47 6.63
N THR A 198 -5.14 -18.80 7.41
CA THR A 198 -6.42 -18.25 6.94
C THR A 198 -6.79 -16.95 7.63
N PHE A 199 -7.01 -15.92 6.83
CA PHE A 199 -7.65 -14.67 7.19
C PHE A 199 -8.92 -14.50 6.34
N SER A 200 -10.06 -14.37 6.98
CA SER A 200 -11.38 -14.36 6.32
C SER A 200 -12.43 -13.71 7.22
N PRO A 201 -13.65 -13.47 6.72
CA PRO A 201 -14.73 -12.94 7.55
C PRO A 201 -15.17 -13.91 8.68
N LEU A 202 -14.76 -15.19 8.59
CA LEU A 202 -15.12 -16.25 9.53
C LEU A 202 -13.95 -16.70 10.43
N SER A 203 -12.75 -16.14 10.25
CA SER A 203 -11.57 -16.51 11.05
C SER A 203 -11.43 -15.64 12.30
N THR A 204 -10.40 -15.91 13.10
CA THR A 204 -9.96 -15.02 14.17
C THR A 204 -8.45 -14.82 14.02
N PRO A 205 -7.97 -13.58 13.78
CA PRO A 205 -8.76 -12.37 13.53
C PRO A 205 -9.60 -12.48 12.24
N ASN A 206 -10.66 -11.69 12.14
CA ASN A 206 -11.56 -11.67 10.99
C ASN A 206 -11.29 -10.47 10.07
N SER A 207 -11.76 -10.53 8.84
CA SER A 207 -11.60 -9.47 7.84
C SER A 207 -12.79 -8.51 7.74
N PHE A 208 -13.64 -8.38 8.76
CA PHE A 208 -14.71 -7.37 8.71
C PHE A 208 -14.13 -5.95 8.60
N SER A 209 -14.91 -5.08 7.97
CA SER A 209 -14.66 -3.65 8.02
C SER A 209 -14.78 -3.13 9.46
N TYR A 210 -14.20 -1.96 9.74
CA TYR A 210 -14.39 -1.25 11.00
C TYR A 210 -15.84 -0.85 11.25
N GLY A 211 -16.65 -0.75 10.19
CA GLY A 211 -18.11 -0.60 10.28
C GLY A 211 -18.85 -1.86 10.75
N GLY A 212 -18.15 -3.00 10.90
CA GLY A 212 -18.74 -4.29 11.27
C GLY A 212 -19.36 -5.07 10.11
N GLU A 213 -19.22 -4.57 8.88
CA GLU A 213 -19.74 -5.22 7.67
C GLU A 213 -18.73 -6.23 7.11
N ASN A 214 -19.26 -7.27 6.46
CA ASN A 214 -18.45 -8.29 5.81
C ASN A 214 -17.71 -7.71 4.58
N SER A 215 -16.38 -7.74 4.59
CA SER A 215 -15.57 -7.26 3.46
C SER A 215 -15.49 -8.24 2.29
N TYR A 216 -15.80 -9.52 2.51
CA TYR A 216 -15.53 -10.62 1.58
C TYR A 216 -14.05 -10.86 1.25
N VAL A 217 -13.14 -10.17 1.94
CA VAL A 217 -11.70 -10.36 1.77
C VAL A 217 -11.26 -11.64 2.44
N VAL A 218 -10.61 -12.52 1.67
CA VAL A 218 -10.01 -13.76 2.16
C VAL A 218 -8.56 -13.84 1.69
N VAL A 219 -7.68 -14.21 2.61
CA VAL A 219 -6.30 -14.62 2.34
C VAL A 219 -6.13 -16.00 2.97
N ASP A 220 -6.17 -17.05 2.16
CA ASP A 220 -6.13 -18.43 2.64
C ASP A 220 -5.17 -19.30 1.81
N ASN A 221 -5.09 -20.59 2.16
CA ASN A 221 -4.10 -21.52 1.61
C ASN A 221 -2.66 -20.97 1.69
N ILE A 222 -2.37 -20.21 2.75
CA ILE A 222 -1.09 -19.57 2.97
C ILE A 222 -0.02 -20.65 3.17
N SER A 223 1.02 -20.63 2.34
CA SER A 223 2.15 -21.56 2.44
C SER A 223 2.96 -21.34 3.72
N PRO A 224 3.82 -22.30 4.12
CA PRO A 224 4.85 -22.05 5.13
C PRO A 224 5.74 -20.84 4.77
N SER A 225 6.27 -20.16 5.79
CA SER A 225 7.14 -18.98 5.60
C SER A 225 8.37 -19.33 4.75
N SER A 226 8.62 -18.51 3.73
CA SER A 226 9.70 -18.68 2.76
C SER A 226 10.00 -17.35 2.06
N SER A 227 11.16 -17.25 1.42
CA SER A 227 11.50 -16.13 0.52
C SER A 227 10.49 -15.90 -0.61
N ILE A 228 9.74 -16.95 -1.00
CA ILE A 228 8.58 -16.85 -1.88
C ILE A 228 7.49 -17.69 -1.22
N MET A 229 6.38 -17.04 -0.87
CA MET A 229 5.19 -17.69 -0.31
C MET A 229 4.09 -17.77 -1.37
N SER A 230 3.10 -18.62 -1.14
CA SER A 230 1.87 -18.63 -1.94
C SER A 230 0.64 -18.44 -1.06
N ALA A 231 -0.37 -17.75 -1.58
CA ALA A 231 -1.69 -17.64 -0.96
C ALA A 231 -2.78 -17.44 -2.03
N ASP A 232 -4.00 -17.82 -1.70
CA ASP A 232 -5.20 -17.42 -2.43
C ASP A 232 -5.64 -16.05 -1.89
N LEU A 233 -6.00 -15.13 -2.79
CA LEU A 233 -6.40 -13.75 -2.47
C LEU A 233 -7.80 -13.52 -3.08
N HIS A 234 -8.83 -13.53 -2.25
CA HIS A 234 -10.21 -13.35 -2.68
C HIS A 234 -10.80 -12.05 -2.14
N VAL A 235 -11.70 -11.48 -2.92
CA VAL A 235 -12.45 -10.27 -2.59
C VAL A 235 -13.96 -10.46 -2.85
N SER A 236 -14.40 -11.67 -3.21
CA SER A 236 -15.80 -12.05 -3.38
C SER A 236 -16.01 -13.52 -3.00
N PHE A 237 -17.26 -13.95 -2.78
CA PHE A 237 -17.56 -15.34 -2.39
C PHE A 237 -17.09 -16.36 -3.44
N ALA A 238 -16.45 -17.44 -2.97
CA ALA A 238 -16.07 -18.60 -3.78
C ALA A 238 -17.25 -19.43 -4.34
N GLY A 239 -18.49 -18.93 -4.21
CA GLY A 239 -19.73 -19.54 -4.71
C GLY A 239 -20.25 -18.94 -6.02
N ASP A 240 -19.65 -17.86 -6.54
CA ASP A 240 -20.05 -17.25 -7.81
C ASP A 240 -19.31 -17.90 -9.00
N ILE A 241 -19.46 -19.22 -9.13
CA ILE A 241 -19.29 -19.90 -10.41
C ILE A 241 -20.65 -20.48 -10.81
N GLU A 242 -21.55 -19.61 -11.26
CA GLU A 242 -22.50 -19.94 -12.33
C GLU A 242 -22.48 -18.81 -13.37
N GLU A 243 -22.23 -19.22 -14.62
CA GLU A 243 -22.35 -18.55 -15.92
C GLU A 243 -22.51 -17.01 -15.96
N THR A 244 -21.50 -16.34 -16.53
CA THR A 244 -21.62 -15.06 -17.26
C THR A 244 -22.50 -14.01 -16.58
N GLY A 245 -22.11 -13.57 -15.38
CA GLY A 245 -22.52 -12.27 -14.87
C GLY A 245 -21.47 -11.25 -15.30
N ASP A 246 -21.86 -10.32 -16.17
CA ASP A 246 -20.98 -9.32 -16.75
C ASP A 246 -20.05 -8.71 -15.69
N ILE A 247 -18.75 -8.78 -15.97
CA ILE A 247 -17.76 -7.92 -15.33
C ILE A 247 -18.36 -6.52 -15.42
N ILE A 248 -18.60 -5.82 -14.29
CA ILE A 248 -18.79 -4.37 -14.34
C ILE A 248 -17.41 -3.77 -14.59
N LEU A 249 -16.90 -4.04 -15.78
CA LEU A 249 -15.99 -3.15 -16.45
C LEU A 249 -16.73 -1.82 -16.52
N PRO A 250 -16.03 -0.68 -16.43
CA PRO A 250 -16.67 0.54 -16.90
C PRO A 250 -17.21 0.24 -18.31
N GLU A 251 -18.42 0.69 -18.65
CA GLU A 251 -18.99 0.40 -19.99
C GLU A 251 -18.06 0.88 -21.14
N SER A 252 -17.11 1.76 -20.81
CA SER A 252 -16.13 2.35 -21.72
C SER A 252 -14.80 2.63 -21.00
N MET A 253 -13.76 2.93 -21.78
CA MET A 253 -12.52 3.51 -21.26
C MET A 253 -12.79 4.75 -20.38
N GLN A 254 -12.10 4.87 -19.24
CA GLN A 254 -12.09 6.09 -18.44
C GLN A 254 -10.72 6.74 -18.46
N LEU A 255 -10.63 7.97 -18.96
CA LEU A 255 -9.47 8.83 -18.76
C LEU A 255 -9.79 9.81 -17.62
N SER A 256 -8.88 9.96 -16.65
CA SER A 256 -9.00 10.96 -15.59
C SER A 256 -8.36 12.28 -15.96
N GLN A 257 -8.83 13.38 -15.35
CA GLN A 257 -8.13 14.66 -15.42
C GLN A 257 -6.76 14.52 -14.76
N ASN A 258 -5.70 15.00 -15.40
CA ASN A 258 -4.35 14.92 -14.86
C ASN A 258 -4.25 15.72 -13.55
N TYR A 259 -3.46 15.23 -12.60
CA TYR A 259 -3.21 15.90 -11.33
C TYR A 259 -1.70 15.93 -11.00
N PRO A 260 -1.16 17.08 -10.58
CA PRO A 260 -1.81 18.41 -10.51
C PRO A 260 -2.16 19.00 -11.89
N ASN A 261 -3.10 19.95 -11.95
CA ASN A 261 -3.37 20.76 -13.16
C ASN A 261 -3.90 22.15 -12.75
N PRO A 262 -3.17 23.26 -12.97
CA PRO A 262 -1.87 23.34 -13.65
C PRO A 262 -0.74 22.63 -12.90
N PHE A 263 0.31 22.20 -13.62
CA PHE A 263 1.45 21.46 -13.03
C PHE A 263 2.80 22.09 -13.36
N ASN A 264 3.80 21.79 -12.53
CA ASN A 264 5.20 22.21 -12.72
C ASN A 264 6.17 21.23 -12.02
N PRO A 265 7.15 20.59 -12.69
CA PRO A 265 7.19 20.33 -14.13
C PRO A 265 6.42 19.05 -14.49
N SER A 266 5.92 18.28 -13.50
CA SER A 266 5.31 16.97 -13.73
C SER A 266 3.88 16.83 -13.26
N THR A 267 3.12 15.96 -13.94
CA THR A 267 1.75 15.56 -13.60
C THR A 267 1.60 14.05 -13.78
N ASN A 268 0.62 13.48 -13.09
CA ASN A 268 0.17 12.12 -13.27
C ASN A 268 -1.12 12.09 -14.11
N ILE A 269 -1.25 11.08 -14.96
CA ILE A 269 -2.40 10.82 -15.83
C ILE A 269 -2.88 9.39 -15.55
N MET A 270 -4.09 9.28 -15.00
CA MET A 270 -4.71 8.00 -14.69
C MET A 270 -5.69 7.59 -15.80
N LEU A 271 -5.61 6.34 -16.24
CA LEU A 271 -6.54 5.74 -17.20
C LEU A 271 -6.94 4.34 -16.74
N GLN A 272 -8.15 3.93 -17.10
CA GLN A 272 -8.66 2.57 -16.92
C GLN A 272 -9.31 2.10 -18.23
N THR A 273 -9.03 0.87 -18.65
CA THR A 273 -9.66 0.29 -19.84
C THR A 273 -10.67 -0.78 -19.49
N ALA A 274 -11.88 -0.66 -20.03
CA ALA A 274 -12.92 -1.67 -19.93
C ALA A 274 -12.49 -2.99 -20.56
N VAL A 275 -12.02 -2.95 -21.80
CA VAL A 275 -11.62 -4.14 -22.55
C VAL A 275 -10.10 -4.18 -22.68
N GLY A 276 -9.53 -5.37 -22.56
CA GLY A 276 -8.10 -5.58 -22.76
C GLY A 276 -7.74 -5.33 -24.22
N GLY A 277 -6.62 -4.66 -24.47
CA GLY A 277 -6.23 -4.33 -25.82
C GLY A 277 -5.03 -3.41 -25.88
N ARG A 278 -4.64 -3.05 -27.10
CA ARG A 278 -3.56 -2.10 -27.30
C ARG A 278 -4.01 -0.69 -26.94
N VAL A 279 -3.32 -0.06 -26.01
CA VAL A 279 -3.57 1.31 -25.55
C VAL A 279 -2.41 2.20 -25.97
N THR A 280 -2.73 3.33 -26.58
CA THR A 280 -1.75 4.38 -26.86
C THR A 280 -2.12 5.63 -26.09
N LEU A 281 -1.22 6.15 -25.26
CA LEU A 281 -1.36 7.47 -24.64
C LEU A 281 -0.31 8.44 -25.20
N THR A 282 -0.78 9.52 -25.82
CA THR A 282 0.08 10.52 -26.48
C THR A 282 -0.25 11.94 -26.03
N VAL A 283 0.80 12.72 -25.75
CA VAL A 283 0.72 14.15 -25.44
C VAL A 283 0.93 14.97 -26.72
N TYR A 284 0.09 15.99 -26.91
CA TYR A 284 0.09 16.93 -28.02
C TYR A 284 0.12 18.38 -27.54
N ASP A 285 0.67 19.27 -28.35
CA ASP A 285 0.58 20.71 -28.13
C ASP A 285 -0.73 21.30 -28.69
N ILE A 286 -0.93 22.62 -28.52
CA ILE A 286 -2.12 23.33 -28.99
C ILE A 286 -2.30 23.33 -30.52
N LEU A 287 -1.25 23.02 -31.28
CA LEU A 287 -1.28 22.89 -32.74
C LEU A 287 -1.53 21.45 -33.18
N GLY A 288 -1.75 20.52 -32.24
CA GLY A 288 -1.96 19.09 -32.50
C GLY A 288 -0.68 18.34 -32.86
N ARG A 289 0.51 18.92 -32.64
CA ARG A 289 1.79 18.24 -32.88
C ARG A 289 2.10 17.30 -31.73
N LYS A 290 2.51 16.08 -32.04
CA LYS A 290 2.92 15.08 -31.05
C LYS A 290 4.15 15.56 -30.29
N VAL A 291 4.03 15.62 -28.96
CA VAL A 291 5.12 16.03 -28.04
C VAL A 291 5.82 14.79 -27.49
N LYS A 292 5.07 13.83 -26.94
CA LYS A 292 5.62 12.61 -26.32
C LYS A 292 4.59 11.48 -26.30
N GLN A 293 5.02 10.25 -26.54
CA GLN A 293 4.20 9.05 -26.30
C GLN A 293 4.55 8.47 -24.93
N LEU A 294 3.57 8.35 -24.05
CA LEU A 294 3.75 7.84 -22.69
C LEU A 294 3.44 6.35 -22.58
N LEU A 295 2.54 5.84 -23.42
CA LEU A 295 2.18 4.42 -23.48
C LEU A 295 1.88 3.99 -24.92
N ASN A 296 2.29 2.78 -25.28
CA ASN A 296 1.93 2.09 -26.53
C ASN A 296 2.14 0.58 -26.32
N ASP A 297 1.25 -0.02 -25.54
CA ASP A 297 1.38 -1.42 -25.15
C ASP A 297 0.01 -2.09 -25.00
N TYR A 298 0.00 -3.41 -24.86
CA TYR A 298 -1.17 -4.17 -24.46
C TYR A 298 -1.48 -3.94 -22.98
N VAL A 299 -2.71 -3.58 -22.68
CA VAL A 299 -3.22 -3.37 -21.31
C VAL A 299 -4.32 -4.39 -21.05
N PRO A 300 -4.25 -5.17 -19.97
CA PRO A 300 -5.35 -6.06 -19.57
C PRO A 300 -6.62 -5.27 -19.19
N PRO A 301 -7.82 -5.86 -19.35
CA PRO A 301 -9.06 -5.20 -18.94
C PRO A 301 -9.06 -4.90 -17.43
N GLY A 302 -9.71 -3.80 -17.03
CA GLY A 302 -9.92 -3.43 -15.62
C GLY A 302 -8.72 -2.82 -14.90
N VAL A 303 -7.53 -2.77 -15.52
CA VAL A 303 -6.31 -2.24 -14.91
C VAL A 303 -6.31 -0.71 -14.89
N ASN A 304 -6.07 -0.12 -13.72
CA ASN A 304 -5.74 1.30 -13.57
C ASN A 304 -4.27 1.53 -13.90
N ILE A 305 -3.97 2.39 -14.86
CA ILE A 305 -2.61 2.78 -15.22
C ILE A 305 -2.39 4.23 -14.81
N ASN A 306 -1.31 4.49 -14.07
CA ASN A 306 -0.86 5.82 -13.73
C ASN A 306 0.42 6.16 -14.50
N LEU A 307 0.34 7.13 -15.42
CA LEU A 307 1.44 7.54 -16.27
C LEU A 307 1.91 8.95 -15.89
N LYS A 308 3.21 9.10 -15.65
CA LYS A 308 3.83 10.40 -15.36
C LYS A 308 4.26 11.11 -16.64
N TRP A 309 3.89 12.37 -16.79
CA TRP A 309 4.55 13.29 -17.73
C TRP A 309 5.41 14.29 -16.96
N ASP A 310 6.64 14.47 -17.40
CA ASP A 310 7.69 15.29 -16.80
C ASP A 310 7.88 16.66 -17.49
N GLY A 311 6.98 17.01 -18.40
CA GLY A 311 7.08 18.25 -19.17
C GLY A 311 8.21 18.22 -20.22
N LEU A 312 8.72 17.04 -20.57
CA LEU A 312 9.72 16.87 -21.63
C LEU A 312 9.07 16.34 -22.92
N ASP A 313 9.63 16.71 -24.07
CA ASP A 313 9.32 16.11 -25.37
C ASP A 313 10.01 14.74 -25.55
N GLN A 314 9.73 14.06 -26.67
CA GLN A 314 10.32 12.76 -27.01
C GLN A 314 11.87 12.79 -27.09
N SER A 315 12.45 13.94 -27.42
CA SER A 315 13.90 14.17 -27.52
C SER A 315 14.53 14.63 -26.20
N LYS A 316 13.75 14.62 -25.10
CA LYS A 316 14.13 15.09 -23.76
C LYS A 316 14.38 16.60 -23.65
N ASN A 317 13.89 17.40 -24.61
CA ASN A 317 13.90 18.85 -24.47
C ASN A 317 12.69 19.29 -23.65
N GLU A 318 12.81 20.46 -23.03
CA GLU A 318 11.76 21.03 -22.21
C GLU A 318 10.60 21.55 -23.06
N ALA A 319 9.38 21.16 -22.70
CA ALA A 319 8.18 21.71 -23.30
C ALA A 319 7.90 23.12 -22.73
N ALA A 320 7.45 24.04 -23.56
CA ALA A 320 7.17 25.43 -23.16
C ALA A 320 5.94 25.51 -22.23
N SER A 321 5.88 26.53 -21.36
CA SER A 321 4.66 26.84 -20.59
C SER A 321 3.48 27.04 -21.54
N GLY A 322 2.34 26.41 -21.24
CA GLY A 322 1.18 26.46 -22.13
C GLY A 322 0.17 25.34 -21.94
N ILE A 323 -0.78 25.31 -22.87
CA ILE A 323 -1.84 24.30 -22.91
C ILE A 323 -1.38 23.11 -23.75
N TYR A 324 -1.59 21.93 -23.21
CA TYR A 324 -1.35 20.65 -23.87
C TYR A 324 -2.61 19.80 -23.81
N PHE A 325 -2.66 18.80 -24.68
CA PHE A 325 -3.69 17.79 -24.69
C PHE A 325 -3.03 16.42 -24.54
N TYR A 326 -3.66 15.52 -23.80
CA TYR A 326 -3.29 14.12 -23.82
C TYR A 326 -4.48 13.31 -24.31
N GLU A 327 -4.17 12.33 -25.13
CA GLU A 327 -5.13 11.50 -25.82
C GLU A 327 -4.82 10.05 -25.49
N VAL A 328 -5.86 9.30 -25.16
CA VAL A 328 -5.81 7.84 -25.13
C VAL A 328 -6.60 7.30 -26.32
N VAL A 329 -6.00 6.32 -27.01
CA VAL A 329 -6.60 5.59 -28.12
C VAL A 329 -6.51 4.09 -27.81
N THR A 330 -7.65 3.40 -27.87
CA THR A 330 -7.74 1.94 -27.98
C THR A 330 -8.29 1.55 -29.35
N GLU A 331 -8.56 0.26 -29.57
CA GLU A 331 -9.26 -0.21 -30.77
C GLU A 331 -10.67 0.37 -30.91
N ASN A 332 -11.37 0.61 -29.79
CA ASN A 332 -12.79 0.98 -29.79
C ASN A 332 -13.08 2.41 -29.29
N ASP A 333 -12.20 2.99 -28.49
CA ASP A 333 -12.43 4.28 -27.83
C ASP A 333 -11.28 5.27 -28.08
N ARG A 334 -11.66 6.56 -28.02
CA ARG A 334 -10.73 7.69 -28.06
C ARG A 334 -11.20 8.79 -27.12
N GLU A 335 -10.39 9.13 -26.13
CA GLU A 335 -10.67 10.23 -25.20
C GLU A 335 -9.50 11.23 -25.18
N VAL A 336 -9.82 12.52 -25.08
CA VAL A 336 -8.85 13.62 -25.02
C VAL A 336 -9.16 14.51 -23.83
N LYS A 337 -8.14 14.87 -23.06
CA LYS A 337 -8.23 15.88 -22.01
C LYS A 337 -7.15 16.94 -22.12
N LYS A 338 -7.43 18.10 -21.52
CA LYS A 338 -6.59 19.29 -21.56
C LYS A 338 -5.79 19.42 -20.27
N MET A 339 -4.52 19.81 -20.36
CA MET A 339 -3.66 20.10 -19.22
C MET A 339 -2.87 21.40 -19.42
N THR A 340 -2.44 22.01 -18.32
CA THR A 340 -1.73 23.30 -18.32
C THR A 340 -0.37 23.14 -17.64
N LEU A 341 0.71 23.31 -18.39
CA LEU A 341 2.08 23.34 -17.88
C LEU A 341 2.46 24.76 -17.50
N LEU A 342 2.88 24.96 -16.25
CA LEU A 342 3.51 26.17 -15.77
C LEU A 342 5.00 25.92 -15.60
N ARG A 343 5.81 26.79 -16.20
CA ARG A 343 7.24 26.90 -15.98
C ARG A 343 7.60 28.36 -15.81
#